data_AF-A0A920E3K7-F1
#
_entry.id   AF-A0A920E3K7-F1
#
_cell.length_a   1.000
_cell.length_b   1.000
_cell.length_c   1.000
_cell.angle_alpha   90.00
_cell.angle_beta   90.00
_cell.angle_gamma   90.00
#
_symmetry.space_group_name_H-M   'P 1'
#
loop_
_entity.id
_entity.type
_entity.pdbx_description
1 polymer ?
#
loop_
_entity_poly.entity_id
_entity_poly.type
_entity_poly.pdbx_seq_one_letter_code
_entity_poly.pdbx_strand_id
1 'polypeptide(L)' 'MLFLPNILSKNVPSGESEKDNKIIKEHGVIKNFNFKPKNHLELAENLGLLDYKKAIKISGSRFFNFKE' A
#
# COMPACT_ATOMS: atom_id res chain seq x y z
N MET A 1 12.78 28.39 -10.41
CA MET A 1 11.34 28.31 -10.03
C MET A 1 10.76 26.88 -10.08
N LEU A 2 11.54 25.84 -10.43
CA LEU A 2 11.04 24.47 -10.62
C LEU A 2 10.85 23.63 -9.33
N PHE A 3 11.27 24.14 -8.16
CA PHE A 3 11.31 23.37 -6.91
C PHE A 3 10.39 23.91 -5.80
N LEU A 4 9.61 24.97 -6.07
CA LEU A 4 8.70 25.52 -5.07
C LEU A 4 7.42 24.66 -5.05
N PRO A 5 7.07 24.02 -3.92
CA PRO A 5 5.82 23.27 -3.80
C PRO A 5 4.62 24.21 -3.74
N ASN A 6 3.42 23.63 -3.80
CA ASN A 6 2.18 24.38 -3.71
C ASN A 6 1.97 24.97 -2.30
N ILE A 7 1.30 26.12 -2.21
CA ILE A 7 0.93 26.75 -0.94
C ILE A 7 -0.20 25.94 -0.30
N LEU A 8 -0.06 25.63 0.98
CA LEU A 8 -1.07 24.88 1.73
C LEU A 8 -2.32 25.74 1.97
N SER A 9 -3.49 25.12 1.86
CA SER A 9 -4.75 25.75 2.27
C SER A 9 -4.77 25.96 3.79
N LYS A 10 -5.49 26.99 4.24
CA LYS A 10 -5.68 27.31 5.68
C LYS A 10 -6.31 26.16 6.47
N ASN A 11 -7.01 25.24 5.80
CA ASN A 11 -7.66 24.10 6.43
C ASN A 11 -6.73 22.88 6.58
N VAL A 12 -5.53 22.91 6.00
CA VAL A 12 -4.58 21.80 6.13
C VAL A 12 -4.00 21.82 7.55
N PRO A 13 -4.06 20.71 8.29
CA PRO A 13 -3.46 20.66 9.62
C PRO A 13 -1.94 20.79 9.53
N SER A 14 -1.34 21.53 10.46
CA SER A 14 0.12 21.56 10.61
C SER A 14 0.63 20.20 11.07
N GLY A 15 1.77 19.78 10.53
CA GLY A 15 2.44 18.52 10.86
C GLY A 15 3.83 18.44 10.22
N GLU A 16 4.70 17.60 10.77
CA GLU A 16 6.07 17.36 10.29
C GLU A 16 6.18 16.03 9.53
N SER A 17 5.30 15.07 9.84
CA SER A 17 5.33 13.73 9.25
C SER A 17 3.94 13.12 9.11
N GLU A 18 3.87 11.93 8.52
CA GLU A 18 2.64 11.15 8.41
C GLU A 18 2.00 10.79 9.77
N LYS A 19 2.76 10.89 10.87
CA LYS A 19 2.27 10.66 12.23
C LYS A 19 1.33 11.76 12.73
N ASP A 20 1.41 12.95 12.14
CA ASP A 20 0.59 14.12 12.51
C ASP A 20 -0.72 14.17 11.71
N ASN A 21 -0.93 13.22 10.80
CA ASN A 21 -2.15 13.12 10.00
C ASN A 21 -3.36 12.86 10.90
N LYS A 22 -4.44 13.62 10.65
CA LYS A 22 -5.70 13.47 11.38
C LYS A 22 -6.67 12.59 10.59
N ILE A 23 -7.16 11.51 11.23
CA ILE A 23 -8.27 10.72 10.70
C ILE A 23 -9.55 11.53 10.88
N ILE A 24 -10.20 11.90 9.78
CA ILE A 24 -11.42 12.73 9.81
C ILE A 24 -12.68 11.86 9.88
N LYS A 25 -12.64 10.66 9.29
CA LYS A 25 -13.78 9.74 9.21
C LYS A 25 -13.29 8.32 8.98
N GLU A 26 -13.97 7.38 9.60
CA GLU A 26 -13.85 5.95 9.35
C GLU A 26 -15.21 5.37 8.95
N HIS A 27 -15.21 4.25 8.22
CA HIS A 27 -16.44 3.61 7.77
C HIS A 27 -16.31 2.09 7.77
N GLY A 28 -17.35 1.42 8.26
CA GLY A 28 -17.37 -0.04 8.43
C GLY A 28 -16.67 -0.50 9.71
N VAL A 29 -16.49 -1.83 9.82
CA VAL A 29 -15.79 -2.45 10.94
C VAL A 29 -14.65 -3.31 10.41
N ILE A 30 -13.47 -3.18 11.01
CA ILE A 30 -12.31 -4.02 10.69
C ILE A 30 -12.62 -5.44 11.16
N LYS A 31 -12.52 -6.41 10.25
CA LYS A 31 -12.87 -7.79 10.53
C LYS A 31 -11.85 -8.42 11.47
N ASN A 32 -12.33 -9.01 12.56
CA ASN A 32 -11.53 -9.90 13.40
C ASN A 32 -11.52 -11.30 12.78
N PHE A 33 -10.32 -11.85 12.62
CA PHE A 33 -10.12 -13.20 12.09
C PHE A 33 -9.77 -14.16 13.23
N ASN A 34 -10.38 -15.35 13.21
CA ASN A 34 -10.05 -16.43 14.17
C ASN A 34 -8.81 -17.23 13.73
N PHE A 35 -8.05 -16.70 12.77
CA PHE A 35 -6.84 -17.27 12.21
C PHE A 35 -5.86 -16.15 11.90
N LYS A 36 -4.58 -16.48 11.73
CA LYS A 36 -3.56 -15.50 11.32
C LYS A 36 -3.84 -15.05 9.87
N PRO A 37 -4.25 -13.79 9.62
CA PRO A 37 -4.53 -13.33 8.27
C PRO A 37 -3.24 -13.36 7.45
N LYS A 38 -3.35 -13.85 6.21
CA LYS A 38 -2.27 -13.79 5.23
C LYS A 38 -2.32 -12.45 4.50
N ASN A 39 -1.16 -11.91 4.13
CA ASN A 39 -1.13 -10.72 3.28
C ASN A 39 -1.49 -11.07 1.82
N HIS A 40 -1.72 -10.06 0.99
CA HIS A 40 -2.16 -10.28 -0.40
C HIS A 40 -1.15 -11.04 -1.27
N LEU A 41 0.16 -10.89 -1.01
CA LEU A 41 1.20 -11.62 -1.76
C LEU A 41 1.22 -13.10 -1.38
N GLU A 42 1.19 -13.41 -0.09
CA GLU A 42 1.10 -14.79 0.41
C GLU A 42 -0.15 -15.49 -0.12
N LEU A 43 -1.30 -14.80 -0.17
CA LEU A 43 -2.52 -15.35 -0.74
C LEU A 43 -2.33 -15.66 -2.24
N ALA A 44 -1.83 -14.69 -3.00
CA ALA A 44 -1.66 -14.84 -4.44
C ALA A 44 -0.61 -15.91 -4.81
N GLU A 45 0.49 -16.02 -4.07
CA GLU A 45 1.49 -17.08 -4.28
C GLU A 45 0.93 -18.46 -3.92
N ASN A 46 0.21 -18.58 -2.80
CA ASN A 46 -0.42 -19.85 -2.39
C ASN A 46 -1.50 -20.33 -3.37
N LEU A 47 -2.20 -19.39 -4.00
CA LEU A 47 -3.21 -19.67 -5.03
C LEU A 47 -2.58 -19.87 -6.42
N GLY A 48 -1.26 -19.72 -6.56
CA GLY A 48 -0.58 -19.84 -7.85
C GLY A 48 -0.88 -18.71 -8.83
N LEU A 49 -1.40 -17.57 -8.37
CA LEU A 49 -1.82 -16.44 -9.20
C LEU A 49 -0.67 -15.49 -9.56
N LEU A 50 0.46 -15.57 -8.85
CA LEU A 50 1.64 -14.72 -9.08
C LEU A 50 2.93 -15.53 -9.20
N ASP A 51 3.87 -15.03 -10.01
CA ASP A 51 5.27 -15.45 -10.07
C ASP A 51 6.24 -14.33 -9.72
N TYR A 52 6.62 -14.23 -8.46
CA TYR A 52 7.55 -13.20 -8.03
C TYR A 52 8.98 -13.44 -8.55
N LYS A 53 9.40 -14.70 -8.61
CA LYS A 53 10.74 -15.08 -9.09
C LYS A 53 10.92 -14.73 -10.57
N LYS A 54 9.90 -15.01 -11.39
CA LYS A 54 9.91 -14.67 -12.81
C LYS A 54 9.88 -13.15 -13.01
N ALA A 55 9.10 -12.42 -12.21
CA ALA A 55 9.06 -10.96 -12.28
C ALA A 55 10.43 -10.32 -11.98
N ILE A 56 11.12 -10.79 -10.92
CA ILE A 56 12.47 -10.33 -10.59
C ILE A 56 13.45 -10.63 -11.73
N LYS A 57 13.37 -11.82 -12.33
CA LYS A 57 14.27 -12.20 -13.42
C LYS A 57 14.12 -11.30 -14.66
N ILE A 58 12.90 -10.85 -14.96
CA ILE A 58 12.62 -10.06 -16.17
C ILE A 58 12.84 -8.56 -15.93
N SER A 59 12.39 -8.03 -14.79
CA SER A 59 12.28 -6.57 -14.56
C SER A 59 12.94 -6.07 -13.28
N GLY A 60 13.47 -6.97 -12.43
CA GLY A 60 14.07 -6.61 -11.15
C GLY A 60 13.05 -6.39 -10.02
N SER A 61 13.45 -5.70 -8.96
CA SER A 61 12.63 -5.50 -7.76
C SER A 61 11.38 -4.64 -8.02
N ARG A 62 10.32 -4.84 -7.21
CA ARG A 62 9.04 -4.10 -7.26
C ARG A 62 8.16 -4.37 -8.49
N PHE A 63 8.41 -5.47 -9.21
CA PHE A 63 7.56 -5.98 -10.27
C PHE A 63 6.90 -7.31 -9.87
N PHE A 64 5.74 -7.60 -10.48
CA PHE A 64 4.98 -8.82 -10.30
C PHE A 64 4.56 -9.38 -11.66
N ASN A 65 4.47 -10.70 -11.76
CA ASN A 65 3.99 -11.39 -12.96
C ASN A 65 2.77 -12.23 -12.59
N PHE A 66 1.63 -11.97 -13.22
CA PHE A 66 0.43 -12.79 -13.04
C PHE A 66 0.57 -14.14 -13.75
N LYS A 67 -0.07 -15.16 -13.17
CA LYS A 67 -0.22 -16.50 -13.71
C LYS A 67 -1.71 -16.74 -13.99
N GLU A 68 -1.99 -17.32 -15.14
CA GLU A 68 -3.31 -17.88 -15.49
C GLU A 68 -3.42 -19.32 -14.99
#